data_AF-K9ZLY0-F1
#
_entry.id   AF-K9ZLY0-F1
#
_cell.length_a   1.000
_cell.length_b   1.000
_cell.length_c   1.000
_cell.angle_alpha   90.00
_cell.angle_beta   90.00
_cell.angle_gamma   90.00
#
_symmetry.space_group_name_H-M   'P 1'
#
loop_
_entity.id
_entity.type
_entity.pdbx_description
1 polymer ?
#
loop_
_entity_poly.entity_id
_entity_poly.type
_entity_poly.pdbx_seq_one_letter_code
_entity_poly.pdbx_strand_id
1 'polypeptide(L)'
;MINEELGVILISNSSLVLELAVLNFIFFLMHGIQPFLIPICFVIAWTIIILVILNLWTATKDTVKTAQKMHKIPCHNCQFFTNNYRLKCTVNPCIANTEEAIGCKDYQSN
;
A
#
# COMPACT_ATOMS: atom_id res chain seq x y z
N MET A 1 59.45 6.18 42.97
CA MET A 1 59.29 7.33 42.05
C MET A 1 59.23 6.89 40.59
N ILE A 2 60.16 6.05 40.10
CA ILE A 2 60.15 5.57 38.69
C ILE A 2 58.92 4.70 38.33
N ASN A 3 58.39 3.91 39.27
CA ASN A 3 57.26 3.01 39.01
C ASN A 3 55.91 3.73 38.84
N GLU A 4 55.77 4.95 39.38
CA GLU A 4 54.52 5.71 39.34
C GLU A 4 54.40 6.49 38.03
N GLU A 5 55.50 7.11 37.59
CA GLU A 5 55.65 7.75 36.28
C GLU A 5 55.42 6.75 35.12
N LEU A 6 55.99 5.54 35.23
CA LEU A 6 55.83 4.50 34.21
C LEU A 6 54.38 3.99 34.11
N GLY A 7 53.66 3.93 35.24
CA GLY A 7 52.25 3.55 35.30
C GLY A 7 51.34 4.58 34.62
N VAL A 8 51.59 5.87 34.83
CA VAL A 8 50.81 6.96 34.20
C VAL A 8 51.00 6.98 32.68
N ILE A 9 52.23 6.76 32.19
CA ILE A 9 52.52 6.70 30.74
C ILE A 9 51.87 5.49 30.06
N LEU A 10 51.89 4.31 30.71
CA LEU A 10 51.23 3.10 30.19
C LEU A 10 49.71 3.24 30.14
N ILE A 11 49.10 3.81 31.19
CA ILE A 11 47.65 4.04 31.25
C ILE A 11 47.21 5.10 30.21
N SER A 12 47.98 6.19 30.07
CA SER A 12 47.71 7.23 29.07
C SER A 12 47.80 6.69 27.64
N ASN A 13 48.81 5.87 27.34
CA ASN A 13 48.94 5.21 26.04
C ASN A 13 47.81 4.19 25.79
N SER A 14 47.39 3.43 26.80
CA SER A 14 46.28 2.47 26.67
C SER A 14 44.94 3.17 26.40
N SER A 15 44.65 4.29 27.08
CA SER A 15 43.43 5.07 26.83
C SER A 15 43.45 5.73 25.46
N LEU A 16 44.60 6.27 25.02
CA LEU A 16 44.73 6.87 23.68
C LEU A 16 44.54 5.84 22.55
N VAL A 17 45.07 4.62 22.74
CA VAL A 17 44.91 3.51 21.77
C VAL A 17 43.45 3.07 21.70
N LEU A 18 42.74 3.02 22.84
CA LEU A 18 41.33 2.68 22.88
C LEU A 18 40.47 3.73 22.13
N GLU A 19 40.72 5.01 22.36
CA GLU A 19 40.04 6.11 21.64
C GLU A 19 40.28 6.03 20.12
N LEU A 20 41.53 5.81 19.68
CA LEU A 20 41.84 5.63 18.25
C LEU A 20 41.17 4.39 17.65
N ALA A 21 41.11 3.28 18.39
CA ALA A 21 40.48 2.05 17.93
C ALA A 21 38.96 2.23 17.78
N VAL A 22 38.32 2.89 18.75
CA VAL A 22 36.89 3.22 18.71
C VAL A 22 36.60 4.16 17.53
N LEU A 23 37.42 5.20 17.35
CA LEU A 23 37.25 6.14 16.24
C LEU A 23 37.38 5.45 14.87
N ASN A 24 38.43 4.64 14.68
CA ASN A 24 38.61 3.88 13.43
C ASN A 24 37.47 2.89 13.18
N PHE A 25 36.97 2.24 14.24
CA PHE A 25 35.84 1.33 14.12
C PHE A 25 34.56 2.07 13.70
N ILE A 26 34.29 3.25 14.26
CA ILE A 26 33.15 4.09 13.87
C ILE A 26 33.27 4.55 12.42
N PHE A 27 34.45 5.01 11.99
CA PHE A 27 34.70 5.38 10.58
C PHE A 27 34.51 4.21 9.62
N PHE A 28 34.96 3.02 10.01
CA PHE A 28 34.76 1.80 9.22
C PHE A 28 33.27 1.46 9.06
N LEU A 29 32.49 1.55 10.14
CA LEU A 29 31.05 1.34 10.09
C LEU A 29 30.35 2.40 9.22
N MET A 30 30.66 3.69 9.40
CA MET A 30 30.05 4.77 8.61
C MET A 30 30.34 4.61 7.12
N HIS A 31 31.60 4.37 6.76
CA HIS A 31 32.02 4.20 5.37
C HIS A 31 31.45 2.92 4.75
N GLY A 32 31.30 1.86 5.55
CA GLY A 32 30.66 0.61 5.12
C GLY A 32 29.15 0.73 4.91
N ILE A 33 28.44 1.54 5.71
CA ILE A 33 26.98 1.65 5.68
C ILE A 33 26.50 2.67 4.64
N GLN A 34 27.27 3.75 4.41
CA GLN A 34 26.94 4.82 3.48
C GLN A 34 26.56 4.35 2.05
N PRO A 35 27.25 3.39 1.41
CA PRO A 35 26.86 2.92 0.08
C PRO A 35 25.55 2.13 0.07
N PHE A 36 25.13 1.56 1.20
CA PHE A 36 23.88 0.79 1.30
C PHE A 36 22.66 1.65 1.66
N LEU A 37 22.88 2.80 2.30
CA LEU A 37 21.77 3.65 2.75
C LEU A 37 20.98 4.23 1.57
N ILE A 38 21.67 4.66 0.51
CA ILE A 38 21.08 5.22 -0.72
C ILE A 38 20.16 4.20 -1.43
N PRO A 39 20.60 2.97 -1.77
CA PRO A 39 19.73 2.00 -2.43
C PRO A 39 18.58 1.56 -1.52
N ILE A 40 18.78 1.44 -0.21
CA ILE A 40 17.70 1.10 0.73
C ILE A 40 16.62 2.18 0.74
N CYS A 41 17.01 3.46 0.84
CA CYS A 41 16.06 4.58 0.77
C CYS A 41 15.29 4.61 -0.55
N PHE A 42 15.97 4.32 -1.66
CA PHE A 42 15.33 4.26 -2.97
C PHE A 42 14.30 3.13 -3.01
N VAL A 43 14.66 1.91 -2.60
CA VAL A 43 13.73 0.78 -2.54
C VAL A 43 12.52 1.10 -1.68
N ILE A 44 12.71 1.70 -0.49
CA ILE A 44 11.61 2.09 0.40
C ILE A 44 10.70 3.15 -0.26
N ALA A 45 11.28 4.15 -0.92
CA ALA A 45 10.48 5.17 -1.60
C ALA A 45 9.63 4.54 -2.72
N TRP A 46 10.23 3.66 -3.54
CA TRP A 46 9.53 2.98 -4.63
C TRP A 46 8.45 2.02 -4.13
N THR A 47 8.68 1.28 -3.04
CA THR A 47 7.66 0.38 -2.49
C THR A 47 6.45 1.16 -2.00
N ILE A 48 6.65 2.30 -1.34
CA ILE A 48 5.55 3.18 -0.90
C ILE A 48 4.76 3.71 -2.10
N ILE A 49 5.45 4.22 -3.13
CA ILE A 49 4.81 4.73 -4.36
C ILE A 49 3.97 3.64 -5.02
N ILE A 50 4.55 2.44 -5.22
CA ILE A 50 3.83 1.31 -5.83
C ILE A 50 2.61 0.93 -4.98
N LEU A 51 2.75 0.89 -3.66
CA LEU A 51 1.64 0.56 -2.76
C LEU A 51 0.49 1.57 -2.91
N VAL A 52 0.78 2.87 -2.99
CA VAL A 52 -0.23 3.92 -3.19
C VAL A 52 -0.92 3.74 -4.55
N ILE A 53 -0.16 3.50 -5.62
CA ILE A 53 -0.70 3.28 -6.96
C ILE A 53 -1.61 2.05 -6.98
N LEU A 54 -1.20 0.95 -6.36
CA LEU A 54 -1.99 -0.28 -6.29
C LEU A 54 -3.30 -0.07 -5.53
N ASN A 55 -3.26 0.62 -4.38
CA ASN A 55 -4.47 0.92 -3.60
C ASN A 55 -5.46 1.80 -4.39
N LEU A 56 -4.96 2.81 -5.11
CA LEU A 56 -5.81 3.65 -5.96
C LEU A 56 -6.41 2.84 -7.12
N TRP A 57 -5.61 1.97 -7.72
CA TRP A 57 -6.06 1.10 -8.80
C TRP A 57 -7.11 0.10 -8.33
N THR A 58 -6.93 -0.55 -7.19
CA THR A 58 -7.90 -1.52 -6.64
C THR A 58 -9.20 -0.82 -6.27
N ALA A 59 -9.16 0.33 -5.60
CA ALA A 59 -10.35 1.13 -5.29
C ALA A 59 -11.13 1.52 -6.56
N THR A 60 -10.41 1.92 -7.63
CA THR A 60 -11.02 2.24 -8.91
C THR A 60 -11.60 0.99 -9.58
N LYS A 61 -10.87 -0.13 -9.58
CA LYS A 61 -11.35 -1.39 -10.17
C LYS A 61 -12.58 -1.94 -9.46
N ASP A 62 -12.68 -1.80 -8.14
CA ASP A 62 -13.85 -2.29 -7.40
C ASP A 62 -15.08 -1.42 -7.65
N THR A 63 -14.87 -0.11 -7.84
CA THR A 63 -15.91 0.81 -8.32
C THR A 63 -16.35 0.46 -9.75
N VAL A 64 -15.40 0.18 -10.65
CA VAL A 64 -15.70 -0.19 -12.04
C VAL A 64 -16.39 -1.54 -12.14
N LYS A 65 -16.01 -2.55 -11.36
CA LYS A 65 -16.70 -3.86 -11.31
C LYS A 65 -18.14 -3.69 -10.84
N THR A 66 -18.36 -2.85 -9.83
CA THR A 66 -19.71 -2.53 -9.33
C THR A 66 -20.53 -1.79 -10.38
N ALA A 67 -19.94 -0.82 -11.08
CA ALA A 67 -20.59 -0.12 -12.19
C ALA A 67 -20.87 -1.03 -13.40
N GLN A 68 -19.95 -1.96 -13.73
CA GLN A 68 -20.15 -2.96 -14.78
C GLN A 68 -21.25 -3.95 -14.43
N LYS A 69 -21.39 -4.35 -13.16
CA LYS A 69 -22.53 -5.14 -12.71
C LYS A 69 -23.84 -4.41 -12.90
N MET A 70 -23.88 -3.10 -12.62
CA MET A 70 -25.08 -2.28 -12.88
C MET A 70 -25.40 -2.18 -14.37
N HIS A 71 -24.40 -2.13 -15.26
CA HIS A 71 -24.62 -2.15 -16.71
C HIS A 71 -25.15 -3.50 -17.24
N LYS A 72 -24.94 -4.60 -16.50
CA LYS A 72 -25.50 -5.92 -16.85
C LYS A 72 -26.97 -6.08 -16.48
N ILE A 73 -27.58 -5.11 -15.81
CA ILE A 73 -28.98 -5.20 -15.39
C ILE A 73 -29.90 -4.88 -16.59
N PRO A 74 -30.69 -5.84 -17.10
CA PRO A 74 -31.48 -5.66 -18.32
C PRO A 74 -32.78 -4.84 -18.08
N CYS A 75 -33.04 -4.37 -16.86
CA CYS A 75 -34.30 -3.71 -16.48
C CYS A 75 -34.63 -2.48 -17.34
N HIS A 76 -33.63 -1.70 -17.78
CA HIS A 76 -33.90 -0.50 -18.59
C HIS A 76 -34.52 -0.83 -19.96
N ASN A 77 -34.30 -2.05 -20.45
CA ASN A 77 -34.72 -2.51 -21.78
C ASN A 77 -35.88 -3.51 -21.69
N CYS A 78 -36.62 -3.50 -20.56
CA CYS A 78 -37.72 -4.41 -20.29
C CYS A 78 -39.07 -3.70 -20.49
N GLN A 79 -40.03 -4.34 -21.13
CA GLN A 79 -41.37 -3.80 -21.38
C GLN A 79 -42.14 -3.46 -20.08
N PHE A 80 -41.86 -4.19 -19.00
CA PHE A 80 -42.50 -4.01 -17.68
C PHE A 80 -41.85 -2.94 -16.81
N PHE A 81 -40.82 -2.26 -17.32
CA PHE A 81 -40.11 -1.21 -16.60
C PHE A 81 -40.85 0.12 -16.71
N THR A 82 -41.39 0.58 -15.59
CA THR A 82 -42.20 1.81 -15.50
C THR A 82 -41.40 3.03 -15.03
N ASN A 83 -40.10 2.87 -14.76
CA ASN A 83 -39.16 3.91 -14.30
C ASN A 83 -39.72 4.82 -13.18
N ASN A 84 -40.61 4.29 -12.34
CA ASN A 84 -41.29 5.06 -11.30
C ASN A 84 -40.68 4.72 -9.94
N TYR A 85 -40.43 5.73 -9.09
CA TYR A 85 -39.72 5.52 -7.82
C TYR A 85 -40.44 4.51 -6.91
N ARG A 86 -41.78 4.50 -6.93
CA ARG A 86 -42.60 3.59 -6.12
C ARG A 86 -42.82 2.23 -6.75
N LEU A 87 -42.75 2.16 -8.08
CA LEU A 87 -43.01 0.96 -8.85
C LEU A 87 -42.03 0.91 -10.03
N LYS A 88 -40.87 0.32 -9.77
CA LYS A 88 -39.78 0.21 -10.74
C LYS A 88 -40.11 -0.79 -11.85
N CYS A 89 -40.74 -1.91 -11.49
CA CYS A 89 -41.23 -2.95 -12.40
C CYS A 89 -42.62 -3.39 -11.95
N THR A 90 -43.51 -3.68 -12.90
CA THR A 90 -44.90 -4.09 -12.60
C THR A 90 -45.02 -5.56 -12.17
N VAL A 91 -44.08 -6.42 -12.57
CA VAL A 91 -44.10 -7.86 -12.24
C VAL A 91 -43.37 -8.12 -10.93
N ASN A 92 -42.12 -7.66 -10.81
CA ASN A 92 -41.30 -7.86 -9.62
C ASN A 92 -40.66 -6.54 -9.15
N PRO A 93 -41.38 -5.72 -8.36
CA PRO A 93 -40.91 -4.42 -7.91
C PRO A 93 -39.72 -4.48 -6.93
N CYS A 94 -39.58 -5.58 -6.19
CA CYS A 94 -38.54 -5.74 -5.17
C CYS A 94 -37.13 -5.99 -5.75
N ILE A 95 -37.04 -6.70 -6.87
CA ILE A 95 -35.75 -7.08 -7.49
C ILE A 95 -35.33 -6.12 -8.61
N ALA A 96 -36.18 -5.17 -9.00
CA ALA A 96 -35.92 -4.27 -10.11
C ALA A 96 -34.72 -3.33 -9.82
N ASN A 97 -33.83 -3.18 -10.80
CA ASN A 97 -32.59 -2.40 -10.72
C ASN A 97 -31.60 -2.88 -9.63
N THR A 98 -31.63 -4.16 -9.27
CA THR A 98 -30.63 -4.80 -8.39
C THR A 98 -29.85 -5.87 -9.14
N GLU A 99 -28.77 -6.39 -8.54
CA GLU A 99 -28.00 -7.50 -9.11
C GLU A 99 -28.86 -8.77 -9.31
N GLU A 100 -29.95 -8.93 -8.55
CA GLU A 100 -30.87 -10.07 -8.65
C GLU A 100 -31.72 -10.05 -9.92
N ALA A 101 -31.85 -8.89 -10.59
CA ALA A 101 -32.52 -8.80 -11.87
C ALA A 101 -31.68 -9.29 -13.06
N ILE A 102 -30.39 -9.58 -12.84
CA ILE A 102 -29.52 -10.17 -13.87
C ILE A 102 -30.00 -11.60 -14.13
N GLY A 103 -30.63 -11.83 -15.28
CA GLY A 103 -31.25 -13.12 -15.62
C GLY A 103 -32.71 -13.27 -15.16
N CYS A 104 -33.42 -12.16 -14.95
CA CYS A 104 -34.86 -12.17 -14.65
C CYS A 104 -35.65 -13.04 -15.65
N LYS A 105 -36.42 -14.01 -15.14
CA LYS A 105 -37.22 -14.94 -15.96
C LYS A 105 -38.38 -14.26 -16.69
N ASP A 106 -38.87 -13.16 -16.12
CA ASP A 106 -39.98 -12.38 -16.64
C ASP A 106 -39.51 -11.25 -17.57
N TYR A 107 -38.23 -11.24 -17.94
CA TYR A 107 -37.67 -10.25 -18.86
C TYR A 107 -38.31 -10.38 -20.24
N GLN A 108 -38.89 -9.29 -20.73
CA GLN A 108 -39.36 -9.16 -22.11
C GLN A 108 -38.77 -7.88 -22.68
N SER A 109 -38.06 -7.99 -23.82
CA SER A 109 -37.49 -6.83 -24.49
C SER A 109 -38.59 -5.92 -25.04
N ASN A 110 -38.47 -4.62 -24.79
CA ASN A 110 -39.32 -3.59 -25.40
C ASN A 110 -38.84 -3.21 -26.80
#